data_AF-A0A924AX81-F1
#
_entry.id   AF-A0A924AX81-F1
#
_cell.length_a   1.000
_cell.length_b   1.000
_cell.length_c   1.000
_cell.angle_alpha   90.00
_cell.angle_beta   90.00
_cell.angle_gamma   90.00
#
_symmetry.space_group_name_H-M   'P 1'
#
loop_
_entity.id
_entity.type
_entity.pdbx_description
1 polymer ?
#
loop_
_entity_poly.entity_id
_entity_poly.type
_entity_poly.pdbx_seq_one_letter_code
_entity_poly.pdbx_strand_id
1 'polypeptide(L)' 'MATCPLCDEEVDLDDDVEVSEVIVCSHCDNELEVVSLEPVQLIEYDEEEK' A
#
# COMPACT_ATOMS: atom_id res chain seq x y z
N MET A 1 2.58 2.14 9.54
CA MET A 1 1.19 1.64 9.55
C MET A 1 0.28 2.55 8.73
N ALA A 2 -0.54 1.96 7.87
CA ALA A 2 -1.53 2.61 7.03
C ALA A 2 -2.77 1.70 6.89
N THR A 3 -3.89 2.22 6.39
CA THR A 3 -5.10 1.40 6.17
C THR A 3 -5.13 0.90 4.73
N CYS A 4 -5.44 -0.39 4.54
CA CYS A 4 -5.65 -0.96 3.21
C CYS A 4 -6.94 -0.39 2.59
N PRO A 5 -6.89 0.20 1.38
CA PRO A 5 -8.08 0.75 0.71
C PRO A 5 -9.05 -0.32 0.18
N LEU A 6 -8.66 -1.60 0.18
CA LEU A 6 -9.44 -2.70 -0.39
C LEU A 6 -10.19 -3.53 0.65
N CYS A 7 -9.62 -3.68 1.85
CA CYS A 7 -10.21 -4.48 2.93
C CYS A 7 -10.40 -3.72 4.24
N ASP A 8 -10.06 -2.43 4.29
CA ASP A 8 -10.16 -1.54 5.47
C ASP A 8 -9.34 -1.99 6.69
N GLU A 9 -8.45 -2.98 6.55
CA GLU A 9 -7.60 -3.46 7.63
C GLU A 9 -6.28 -2.67 7.73
N GLU A 10 -5.66 -2.67 8.91
CA GLU A 10 -4.34 -2.06 9.14
C GLU A 10 -3.23 -2.86 8.48
N VAL A 11 -2.36 -2.16 7.73
CA VAL A 11 -1.18 -2.70 7.07
C VAL A 11 0.04 -2.10 7.73
N ASP A 12 0.90 -2.98 8.25
CA ASP A 12 2.23 -2.59 8.72
C ASP A 12 3.15 -2.32 7.53
N LEU A 13 3.85 -1.19 7.61
CA LEU A 13 4.79 -0.73 6.60
C LEU A 13 6.16 -0.63 7.24
N ASP A 14 7.18 -1.00 6.49
CA ASP A 14 8.57 -0.88 6.95
C ASP A 14 8.95 0.61 7.11
N ASP A 15 9.93 0.90 7.97
CA ASP A 15 10.38 2.29 8.22
C ASP A 15 11.07 2.92 6.99
N ASP A 16 11.57 2.08 6.08
CA ASP A 16 12.28 2.50 4.85
C ASP A 16 11.36 2.54 3.61
N VAL A 17 10.03 2.42 3.79
CA VAL A 17 9.08 2.37 2.67
C VAL A 17 9.15 3.63 1.80
N GLU A 18 9.20 3.45 0.48
CA GLU A 18 9.32 4.53 -0.50
C GLU A 18 8.01 4.81 -1.26
N VAL A 19 7.86 6.03 -1.77
CA VAL A 19 6.78 6.34 -2.73
C VAL A 19 7.02 5.58 -4.03
N SER A 20 5.95 5.06 -4.62
CA SER A 20 5.92 4.12 -5.75
C SER A 20 6.50 2.74 -5.46
N GLU A 21 6.69 2.40 -4.19
CA GLU A 21 6.91 1.03 -3.77
C GLU A 21 5.60 0.23 -3.82
N VAL A 22 5.70 -1.03 -4.23
CA VAL A 22 4.59 -1.98 -4.27
C VAL A 22 4.75 -2.97 -3.12
N ILE A 23 3.73 -3.06 -2.28
CA ILE A 23 3.67 -3.94 -1.12
C ILE A 23 2.47 -4.87 -1.24
N VAL A 24 2.48 -6.00 -0.53
CA VAL A 24 1.35 -6.94 -0.50
C VAL A 24 0.61 -6.82 0.83
N CYS A 25 -0.71 -6.63 0.77
CA CYS A 25 -1.53 -6.66 1.98
C CYS A 25 -1.61 -8.08 2.56
N SER A 26 -1.22 -8.24 3.83
CA SER A 26 -1.27 -9.55 4.51
C SER A 26 -2.68 -10.06 4.84
N HIS A 27 -3.73 -9.25 4.59
CA HIS A 27 -5.11 -9.58 4.91
C HIS A 27 -5.95 -9.99 3.70
N CYS A 28 -5.75 -9.33 2.57
CA CYS A 28 -6.51 -9.59 1.34
C CYS A 28 -5.65 -10.07 0.17
N ASP A 29 -4.33 -10.24 0.37
CA ASP A 29 -3.36 -10.70 -0.63
C ASP A 29 -3.29 -9.84 -1.91
N ASN A 30 -3.84 -8.61 -1.87
CA ASN A 30 -3.76 -7.67 -2.99
C ASN A 30 -2.49 -6.84 -2.91
N GLU A 31 -1.96 -6.49 -4.08
CA GLU A 31 -0.83 -5.59 -4.25
C GLU A 31 -1.30 -4.13 -4.11
N LEU A 32 -0.54 -3.34 -3.37
CA LEU A 32 -0.82 -1.95 -3.08
C LEU A 32 0.40 -1.09 -3.41
N GLU A 33 0.18 0.08 -3.98
CA GLU A 33 1.23 1.06 -4.23
C GLU A 33 1.20 2.19 -3.19
N VAL A 34 2.39 2.56 -2.71
CA VAL A 34 2.57 3.68 -1.78
C VAL A 34 2.60 4.98 -2.56
N VAL A 35 1.60 5.84 -2.38
CA VAL A 35 1.50 7.11 -3.13
C VAL A 35 1.85 8.35 -2.31
N SER A 36 1.99 8.21 -0.99
CA SER A 36 2.38 9.28 -0.06
C SER A 36 2.92 8.68 1.24
N LEU A 37 3.80 9.41 1.93
CA LEU A 37 4.38 9.02 3.24
C LEU A 37 3.95 9.95 4.40
N GLU A 38 3.42 11.14 4.13
CA GLU A 38 3.07 12.13 5.16
C GLU A 38 1.68 12.78 4.90
N PRO A 39 0.55 12.12 5.27
CA PRO A 39 0.44 10.79 5.87
C PRO A 39 0.60 9.67 4.84
N VAL A 40 0.82 8.45 5.33
CA VAL A 40 0.93 7.30 4.44
C VAL A 40 -0.40 7.02 3.74
N GLN A 41 -0.35 6.87 2.42
CA GLN A 41 -1.51 6.57 1.59
C GLN A 41 -1.17 5.41 0.65
N LEU A 42 -2.11 4.48 0.52
CA LEU A 42 -2.01 3.31 -0.33
C LEU A 42 -3.13 3.33 -1.36
N ILE A 43 -2.85 2.85 -2.56
CA ILE A 43 -3.84 2.55 -3.60
C ILE A 43 -3.70 1.10 -4.05
N GLU A 44 -4.69 0.55 -4.74
CA GLU A 44 -4.55 -0.72 -5.47
C GLU A 44 -3.44 -0.58 -6.52
N TYR A 45 -2.50 -1.52 -6.54
CA TYR A 45 -1.49 -1.58 -7.59
C TYR A 45 -2.08 -2.28 -8.81
N ASP A 46 -2.05 -1.61 -9.96
CA ASP A 46 -2.49 -2.15 -11.24
C ASP A 46 -1.33 -2.03 -12.26
N GLU A 47 -0.79 -3.18 -12.70
CA GLU A 47 0.31 -3.24 -13.67
C GLU A 47 -0.08 -2.66 -15.05
N GLU A 48 -1.37 -2.59 -15.38
CA GLU A 48 -1.85 -2.19 -16.71
C GLU A 48 -1.86 -0.65 -16.92
N GLU A 49 -1.72 0.15 -15.86
CA GLU A 49 -1.75 1.63 -15.92
C GLU A 49 -0.35 2.32 -15.97
N LYS A 50 0.73 1.57 -16.23
CA LYS A 50 2.11 2.11 -16.23
C LYS A 50 2.66 2.54 -17.59
#